data_AF-A0A5K1HV34-F1
#
_entry.id   AF-A0A5K1HV34-F1
#
_cell.length_a   1.000
_cell.length_b   1.000
_cell.length_c   1.000
_cell.angle_alpha   90.00
_cell.angle_beta   90.00
_cell.angle_gamma   90.00
#
_symmetry.space_group_name_H-M   'P 1'
#
loop_
_entity.id
_entity.type
_entity.pdbx_description
1 polymer ?
#
loop_
_entity_poly.entity_id
_entity_poly.type
_entity_poly.pdbx_seq_one_letter_code
_entity_poly.pdbx_strand_id
1 'polypeptide(L)'
;GDVREEKSAVMRIQLYWEYWTICRSSKSLFRRLAHVKPLEQYLQFFSLRQHGSTHEKLPLTEILYIHSKLMIVDDMRMIIGSANINDA
;
A
#
# COMPACT_ATOMS: atom_id res chain seq x y z
N GLY A 1 4.32 -15.08 1.55
CA GLY A 1 4.15 -15.65 0.20
C GLY A 1 5.16 -15.00 -0.71
N ASP A 2 5.98 -15.78 -1.40
CA ASP A 2 7.02 -15.24 -2.28
C ASP A 2 6.40 -14.71 -3.59
N VAL A 3 6.66 -13.44 -3.92
CA VAL A 3 6.17 -12.79 -5.15
C VAL A 3 6.73 -13.48 -6.42
N ARG A 4 7.84 -14.21 -6.27
CA ARG A 4 8.52 -14.94 -7.35
C ARG A 4 7.88 -16.29 -7.66
N GLU A 5 6.99 -16.80 -6.81
CA GLU A 5 6.27 -18.04 -7.08
C GLU A 5 5.25 -17.89 -8.21
N GLU A 6 5.02 -18.98 -8.94
CA GLU A 6 4.09 -19.03 -10.07
C GLU A 6 2.65 -18.70 -9.62
N LYS A 7 2.27 -19.12 -8.41
CA LYS A 7 0.99 -18.84 -7.74
C LYS A 7 0.77 -17.36 -7.37
N SER A 8 1.81 -16.53 -7.48
CA SER A 8 1.76 -15.10 -7.12
C SER A 8 1.34 -14.19 -8.28
N ALA A 9 0.83 -14.73 -9.39
CA ALA A 9 0.40 -13.96 -10.55
C ALA A 9 -0.64 -12.87 -10.22
N VAL A 10 -1.64 -13.19 -9.40
CA VAL A 10 -2.66 -12.23 -8.94
C VAL A 10 -2.01 -11.09 -8.16
N MET A 11 -1.08 -11.41 -7.25
CA MET A 11 -0.36 -10.43 -6.47
C MET A 11 0.50 -9.51 -7.36
N ARG A 12 1.14 -10.06 -8.40
CA ARG A 12 1.91 -9.26 -9.37
C ARG A 12 1.04 -8.29 -10.15
N ILE A 13 -0.14 -8.72 -10.59
CA ILE A 13 -1.09 -7.85 -11.32
C ILE A 13 -1.61 -6.74 -10.39
N GLN A 14 -1.94 -7.08 -9.14
CA GLN A 14 -2.37 -6.08 -8.17
C GLN A 14 -1.28 -5.04 -7.90
N LEU A 15 -0.04 -5.48 -7.66
CA LEU A 15 1.11 -4.60 -7.49
C LEU A 15 1.38 -3.76 -8.75
N TYR A 16 1.18 -4.32 -9.95
CA TYR A 16 1.34 -3.57 -11.19
C TYR A 16 0.43 -2.34 -11.22
N TRP A 17 -0.87 -2.52 -10.95
CA TRP A 17 -1.83 -1.41 -10.96
C TRP A 17 -1.64 -0.43 -9.80
N GLU A 18 -1.23 -0.93 -8.63
CA GLU A 18 -0.88 -0.08 -7.49
C GLU A 18 0.29 0.86 -7.85
N TYR A 19 1.40 0.31 -8.35
CA TYR A 19 2.52 1.14 -8.78
C TYR A 19 2.19 2.00 -10.00
N TRP A 20 1.33 1.54 -10.91
CA TRP A 20 0.87 2.33 -12.05
C TRP A 20 0.18 3.61 -11.60
N THR A 21 -0.72 3.50 -10.62
CA THR A 21 -1.45 4.62 -10.02
C THR A 21 -0.54 5.54 -9.21
N ILE A 22 0.36 4.98 -8.41
CA ILE A 22 1.23 5.77 -7.51
C ILE A 22 2.32 6.50 -8.29
N CYS A 23 3.17 5.81 -9.06
CA CYS A 23 4.41 6.41 -9.58
C CYS A 23 4.88 5.99 -10.97
N ARG A 24 4.38 4.89 -11.56
CA ARG A 24 4.92 4.34 -12.81
C ARG A 24 4.24 4.86 -14.07
N SER A 25 2.96 5.25 -13.99
CA SER A 25 2.25 5.83 -15.13
C SER A 25 2.66 7.28 -15.39
N SER A 26 2.56 7.74 -16.65
CA SER A 26 2.68 9.17 -16.99
C SER A 26 1.59 10.03 -16.34
N LYS A 27 0.45 9.42 -15.98
CA LYS A 27 -0.66 10.05 -15.26
C LYS A 27 -0.70 9.71 -13.77
N SER A 28 0.36 9.09 -13.24
CA SER A 28 0.44 8.68 -11.82
C SER A 28 0.40 9.88 -10.88
N LEU A 29 0.05 9.64 -9.61
CA LEU A 29 -0.02 10.68 -8.58
C LEU A 29 1.29 11.47 -8.47
N PHE A 30 2.43 10.78 -8.39
CA PHE A 30 3.74 11.43 -8.32
C PHE A 30 4.05 12.26 -9.57
N ARG A 31 3.67 11.81 -10.78
CA ARG A 31 3.88 12.59 -12.01
C ARG A 31 3.01 13.83 -12.04
N ARG A 32 1.75 13.72 -11.63
CA ARG A 32 0.80 14.84 -11.59
C ARG A 32 1.20 15.89 -10.56
N LEU A 33 1.69 15.47 -9.40
CA LEU A 33 2.08 16.33 -8.29
C LEU A 33 3.57 16.71 -8.32
N ALA A 34 4.30 16.45 -9.41
CA ALA A 34 5.74 16.71 -9.50
C ALA A 34 6.12 18.19 -9.28
N HIS A 35 5.18 19.10 -9.51
CA HIS A 35 5.34 20.55 -9.29
C HIS A 35 5.14 20.99 -7.83
N VAL A 36 4.62 20.13 -6.96
CA VAL A 36 4.43 20.42 -5.53
C VAL A 36 5.70 20.03 -4.77
N LYS A 37 6.29 20.97 -4.02
CA LYS A 37 7.52 20.77 -3.23
C LYS A 37 7.43 21.47 -1.87
N PRO A 38 7.81 20.81 -0.76
CA PRO A 38 8.18 19.38 -0.65
C PRO A 38 6.94 18.48 -0.72
N LEU A 39 6.89 17.52 -1.64
CA LEU A 39 5.72 16.66 -1.87
C LEU A 39 5.42 15.77 -0.65
N GLU A 40 6.46 15.45 0.09
CA GLU A 40 6.46 14.54 1.25
C GLU A 40 5.66 15.11 2.42
N GLN A 41 5.44 16.43 2.46
CA GLN A 41 4.56 17.09 3.43
C GLN A 41 3.07 16.93 3.11
N TYR A 42 2.73 16.50 1.89
CA TYR A 42 1.35 16.41 1.42
C TYR A 42 0.91 14.98 1.08
N LEU A 43 1.84 14.12 0.66
CA LEU A 43 1.52 12.77 0.21
C LEU A 43 2.61 11.78 0.63
N GLN A 44 2.20 10.74 1.36
CA GLN A 44 3.07 9.66 1.81
C GLN A 44 2.35 8.31 1.70
N PHE A 45 3.11 7.26 1.35
CA PHE A 45 2.60 5.89 1.23
C PHE A 45 3.33 5.00 2.23
N PHE A 46 2.58 4.20 2.98
CA PHE A 46 3.13 3.34 4.03
C PHE A 46 2.56 1.92 3.92
N SER A 47 3.28 0.97 4.49
CA SER A 47 2.81 -0.39 4.76
C SER A 47 3.16 -0.74 6.21
N LEU A 48 2.50 -1.75 6.76
CA LEU A 48 2.75 -2.20 8.14
C LEU A 48 3.57 -3.48 8.13
N ARG A 49 4.50 -3.58 9.07
CA ARG A 49 5.36 -4.74 9.28
C ARG A 49 5.57 -4.96 10.77
N GLN A 50 5.57 -6.22 11.17
CA GLN A 50 5.91 -6.64 12.52
C GLN A 50 7.20 -7.45 12.51
N HIS A 51 7.90 -7.42 13.64
CA HIS A 51 9.06 -8.27 13.89
C HIS A 51 8.89 -8.97 15.24
N GLY A 52 9.61 -10.07 15.40
CA GLY A 52 9.62 -10.86 16.62
C GLY A 52 10.74 -11.88 16.57
N SER A 53 10.69 -12.86 17.46
CA SER A 53 11.64 -13.98 17.45
C SER A 53 10.95 -15.29 17.78
N THR A 54 11.52 -16.40 17.30
CA THR A 54 11.07 -17.74 17.69
C THR A 54 11.47 -18.05 19.14
N HIS A 55 10.96 -19.16 19.68
CA HIS A 55 11.42 -19.70 20.96
C HIS A 55 12.95 -19.92 21.01
N GLU A 56 13.58 -20.22 19.87
CA GLU A 56 15.03 -20.37 19.72
C GLU A 56 15.77 -19.03 19.52
N LYS A 57 15.09 -17.90 19.74
CA LYS A 57 15.60 -16.53 19.55
C LYS A 57 16.00 -16.20 18.10
N LEU A 58 15.48 -16.95 17.11
CA LEU A 58 15.69 -16.61 15.70
C LEU A 58 14.84 -15.40 15.33
N PRO A 59 15.41 -14.31 14.77
CA PRO A 59 14.65 -13.13 14.40
C PRO A 59 13.72 -13.44 13.22
N LEU A 60 12.49 -12.93 13.30
CA LEU A 60 11.45 -13.06 12.29
C LEU A 60 10.86 -11.69 11.96
N THR A 61 10.42 -11.52 10.71
CA THR A 61 9.65 -10.34 10.31
C THR A 61 8.60 -10.68 9.26
N GLU A 62 7.39 -10.17 9.44
CA GLU A 62 6.27 -10.41 8.54
C GLU A 62 5.51 -9.11 8.25
N ILE A 63 4.94 -9.05 7.05
CA ILE A 63 4.06 -7.94 6.66
C ILE A 63 2.75 -8.09 7.42
N LEU A 64 2.25 -6.99 7.99
CA LEU A 64 0.90 -6.94 8.54
C LEU A 64 -0.07 -6.65 7.40
N TYR A 65 -0.95 -7.61 7.12
CA TYR A 65 -1.92 -7.50 6.03
C TYR A 65 -3.01 -6.47 6.35
N ILE A 66 -2.96 -5.31 5.68
CA ILE A 66 -3.95 -4.25 5.83
C ILE A 66 -5.20 -4.63 5.02
N HIS A 67 -6.21 -5.16 5.71
CA HIS A 67 -7.50 -5.48 5.10
C HIS A 67 -8.56 -4.37 5.29
N SER A 68 -8.18 -3.25 5.89
CA SER A 68 -9.10 -2.13 6.16
C SER A 68 -9.57 -1.45 4.88
N LYS A 69 -10.83 -1.01 4.87
CA LYS A 69 -11.43 -0.10 3.88
C LYS A 69 -12.02 1.07 4.62
N LEU A 70 -11.15 2.04 4.93
CA LEU A 70 -11.41 3.15 5.83
C LEU A 70 -10.82 4.43 5.23
N MET A 71 -11.56 5.52 5.31
CA MET A 71 -11.06 6.88 5.05
C MET A 71 -11.49 7.78 6.20
N ILE A 72 -10.56 8.61 6.69
CA ILE A 72 -10.81 9.64 7.70
C ILE A 72 -10.46 10.98 7.05
N VAL A 73 -11.32 11.98 7.23
CA VAL A 73 -11.15 13.32 6.66
C VAL A 73 -11.39 14.37 7.73
N ASP A 74 -10.41 15.26 7.89
CA ASP A 74 -10.41 16.42 8.80
C ASP A 74 -10.78 16.09 10.27
N ASP A 75 -10.58 14.85 10.72
CA ASP A 75 -11.04 14.32 12.01
C ASP A 75 -12.56 14.48 12.28
N MET A 76 -13.34 14.81 11.24
CA MET A 76 -14.78 15.10 11.34
C MET A 76 -15.64 14.08 10.62
N ARG A 77 -15.08 13.39 9.63
CA ARG A 77 -15.81 12.46 8.76
C ARG A 77 -15.03 11.17 8.60
N MET A 78 -15.76 10.06 8.58
CA MET A 78 -15.19 8.77 8.26
C MET A 78 -16.11 7.97 7.34
N ILE A 79 -15.50 7.19 6.45
CA ILE A 79 -16.17 6.19 5.63
C ILE A 79 -15.57 4.84 5.99
N ILE A 80 -16.43 3.90 6.38
CA ILE A 80 -16.08 2.50 6.68
C ILE A 80 -16.98 1.62 5.83
N GLY A 81 -16.40 0.60 5.18
CA GLY A 81 -17.18 -0.33 4.39
C GLY A 81 -16.38 -1.53 3.92
N SER A 82 -16.85 -2.17 2.85
CA SER A 82 -16.20 -3.31 2.20
C SER A 82 -15.49 -2.94 0.90
N ALA A 83 -15.78 -1.76 0.33
CA ALA A 83 -15.28 -1.32 -0.97
C ALA A 83 -13.78 -0.97 -0.93
N ASN A 84 -12.99 -1.61 -1.80
CA ASN A 84 -11.59 -1.25 -2.02
C ASN A 84 -11.49 0.06 -2.82
N ILE A 85 -10.30 0.67 -2.84
CA ILE A 85 -9.99 1.78 -3.78
C ILE A 85 -9.53 1.17 -5.10
N ASN A 86 -10.47 0.64 -5.88
CA ASN A 86 -10.28 0.13 -7.24
C ASN A 86 -11.64 0.02 -7.96
N ASP A 87 -11.61 -0.32 -9.26
CA ASP A 87 -12.83 -0.36 -10.10
C ASP A 87 -13.64 -1.66 -9.99
N ALA A 88 -13.06 -2.73 -9.41
CA ALA A 88 -13.62 -4.09 -9.24
C ALA A 88 -14.09 -4.83 -10.52
#